data_AF-A0A927SP53-F1
#
_entry.id   AF-A0A927SP53-F1
#
_cell.length_a   1.000
_cell.length_b   1.000
_cell.length_c   1.000
_cell.angle_alpha   90.00
_cell.angle_beta   90.00
_cell.angle_gamma   90.00
#
_symmetry.space_group_name_H-M   'P 1'
#
loop_
_entity.id
_entity.type
_entity.pdbx_description
1 polymer ?
#
loop_
_entity_poly.entity_id
_entity_poly.type
_entity_poly.pdbx_seq_one_letter_code
_entity_poly.pdbx_strand_id
1 'polypeptide(L)'
;MATLNRARVCTLGTQEDMIRLCRLMLDHCQWFDEEEANKPDLTLEQLLALIGKFSRQESGEDSGFYYPMITARPYGDAVPSTCRLEIRRHPTGLYLALFSYDSETPFQHEDWLTLHREIKMLPMMALYANDDFGLEKGMKLFVGGRVGDDWDRMGEAFLYLIANYEEGYPPEEAVSRLRKLRKTLEREDFDMTIGGILRGCMENLESLEEDVSDAEALAADMQQFRQEKDYESLFHLYLRLIEAELWDIQHVDRHLACLEATYDAWVDAEGEDEDED
;
A
#
# COMPACT_ATOMS: atom_id res chain seq x y z
N MET A 1 -17.08 17.36 7.74
CA MET A 1 -15.83 16.64 8.06
C MET A 1 -14.91 16.83 6.88
N ALA A 2 -13.60 16.98 7.10
CA ALA A 2 -12.64 16.88 6.02
C ALA A 2 -12.65 15.43 5.51
N THR A 3 -12.61 15.25 4.20
CA THR A 3 -12.59 13.94 3.53
C THR A 3 -11.23 13.31 3.77
N LEU A 4 -11.19 12.10 4.32
CA LEU A 4 -9.96 11.35 4.55
C LEU A 4 -9.66 10.47 3.34
N ASN A 5 -8.45 10.57 2.80
CA ASN A 5 -7.95 9.66 1.79
C ASN A 5 -6.78 8.89 2.40
N ARG A 6 -6.78 7.57 2.30
CA ARG A 6 -5.68 6.72 2.76
C ARG A 6 -4.96 6.13 1.56
N ALA A 7 -3.64 6.09 1.63
CA ALA A 7 -2.81 5.50 0.61
C ALA A 7 -1.67 4.67 1.20
N ARG A 8 -1.36 3.58 0.52
CA ARG A 8 -0.14 2.80 0.68
C ARG A 8 0.54 2.70 -0.68
N VAL A 9 1.84 2.90 -0.72
CA VAL A 9 2.63 2.76 -1.95
C VAL A 9 3.84 1.91 -1.66
N CYS A 10 4.08 0.90 -2.49
CA CYS A 10 5.20 -0.01 -2.30
C CYS A 10 6.03 -0.12 -3.57
N THR A 11 7.35 -0.19 -3.40
CA THR A 11 8.32 -0.53 -4.44
C THR A 11 9.28 -1.60 -3.94
N LEU A 12 9.87 -2.32 -4.89
CA LEU A 12 10.78 -3.42 -4.69
C LEU A 12 12.06 -3.19 -5.50
N GLY A 13 13.22 -3.49 -4.91
CA GLY A 13 14.49 -3.37 -5.61
C GLY A 13 15.66 -3.97 -4.84
N THR A 14 16.87 -3.76 -5.35
CA THR A 14 18.10 -4.12 -4.63
C THR A 14 18.40 -3.11 -3.51
N GLN A 15 19.39 -3.40 -2.67
CA GLN A 15 19.86 -2.43 -1.68
C GLN A 15 20.37 -1.12 -2.33
N GLU A 16 21.03 -1.21 -3.49
CA GLU A 16 21.50 -0.04 -4.24
C GLU A 16 20.32 0.82 -4.71
N ASP A 17 19.23 0.17 -5.11
CA ASP A 17 18.00 0.85 -5.51
C ASP A 17 17.35 1.59 -4.33
N MET A 18 17.34 0.99 -3.13
CA MET A 18 16.85 1.67 -1.91
C MET A 18 17.74 2.85 -1.50
N ILE A 19 19.07 2.71 -1.63
CA ILE A 19 20.00 3.83 -1.39
C ILE A 19 19.71 4.97 -2.37
N ARG A 20 19.46 4.64 -3.65
CA ARG A 20 19.10 5.64 -4.67
C ARG A 20 17.76 6.31 -4.34
N LEU A 21 16.74 5.55 -3.97
CA LEU A 21 15.44 6.06 -3.52
C LEU A 21 15.62 7.04 -2.37
N CYS A 22 16.32 6.67 -1.31
CA CYS A 22 16.50 7.53 -0.13
C CYS A 22 17.32 8.80 -0.45
N ARG A 23 18.33 8.71 -1.31
CA ARG A 23 19.08 9.89 -1.77
C ARG A 23 18.18 10.85 -2.54
N LEU A 24 17.42 10.32 -3.48
CA LEU A 24 16.49 11.12 -4.29
C LEU A 24 15.44 11.82 -3.41
N MET A 25 14.90 11.10 -2.42
CA MET A 25 13.98 11.68 -1.44
C MET A 25 14.56 12.89 -0.70
N LEU A 26 15.82 12.78 -0.27
CA LEU A 26 16.55 13.87 0.38
C LEU A 26 16.88 15.01 -0.61
N ASP A 27 17.18 14.68 -1.87
CA ASP A 27 17.46 15.66 -2.93
C ASP A 27 16.24 16.50 -3.30
N HIS A 28 15.04 15.92 -3.32
CA HIS A 28 13.79 16.66 -3.54
C HIS A 28 13.57 17.77 -2.51
N CYS A 29 14.10 17.56 -1.31
CA CYS A 29 14.07 18.52 -0.22
C CYS A 29 15.35 19.39 -0.13
N GLN A 30 16.24 19.32 -1.12
CA GLN A 30 17.51 20.06 -1.18
C GLN A 30 18.39 19.82 0.07
N TRP A 31 18.35 18.61 0.64
CA TRP A 31 19.13 18.28 1.82
C TRP A 31 20.64 18.24 1.53
N PHE A 32 21.00 17.80 0.32
CA PHE A 32 22.37 17.84 -0.17
C PHE A 32 22.55 19.06 -1.07
N ASP A 33 23.23 20.08 -0.57
CA ASP A 33 23.60 21.29 -1.32
C ASP A 33 24.80 21.07 -2.28
N GLU A 34 25.26 19.83 -2.41
CA GLU A 34 26.47 19.46 -3.13
C GLU A 34 26.15 18.77 -4.47
N GLU A 35 27.00 18.97 -5.48
CA GLU A 35 26.95 18.17 -6.71
C GLU A 35 27.05 16.67 -6.39
N GLU A 36 26.40 15.82 -7.18
CA GLU A 36 26.32 14.36 -6.94
C GLU A 36 27.68 13.71 -6.64
N ALA A 37 28.74 14.16 -7.32
CA ALA A 37 30.10 13.64 -7.15
C ALA A 37 30.73 13.93 -5.78
N ASN A 38 30.19 14.91 -5.04
CA ASN A 38 30.69 15.33 -3.73
C ASN A 38 29.83 14.81 -2.57
N LYS A 39 28.60 14.34 -2.85
CA LYS A 39 27.69 13.84 -1.82
C LYS A 39 28.35 12.71 -1.02
N PRO A 40 28.18 12.69 0.32
CA PRO A 40 28.79 11.68 1.17
C PRO A 40 28.31 10.28 0.77
N ASP A 41 29.21 9.29 0.84
CA ASP A 41 28.84 7.88 0.66
C ASP A 41 28.21 7.34 1.94
N LEU A 42 26.88 7.39 2.01
CA LEU A 42 26.10 7.00 3.17
C LEU A 42 25.47 5.62 2.98
N THR A 43 25.45 4.84 4.05
CA THR A 43 24.74 3.56 4.08
C THR A 43 23.22 3.78 4.07
N LEU A 44 22.46 2.74 3.71
CA LEU A 44 20.99 2.79 3.75
C LEU A 44 20.47 3.18 5.15
N GLU A 45 21.05 2.62 6.21
CA GLU A 45 20.69 2.95 7.60
C GLU A 45 20.94 4.43 7.93
N GLN A 46 22.05 5.00 7.46
CA GLN A 46 22.35 6.42 7.66
C GLN A 46 21.37 7.31 6.90
N LEU A 47 21.02 6.95 5.67
CA LEU A 47 20.04 7.68 4.86
C LEU A 47 18.64 7.63 5.49
N LEU A 48 18.20 6.47 5.98
CA LEU A 48 16.93 6.33 6.71
C LEU A 48 16.90 7.17 7.99
N ALA A 49 18.02 7.20 8.74
CA ALA A 49 18.15 8.05 9.91
C ALA A 49 18.05 9.55 9.56
N LEU A 50 18.62 9.97 8.42
CA LEU A 50 18.50 11.34 7.91
C LEU A 50 17.07 11.68 7.49
N ILE A 51 16.41 10.79 6.72
CA ILE A 51 15.00 10.97 6.33
C ILE A 51 14.14 11.15 7.59
N GLY A 52 14.20 10.21 8.53
CA GLY A 52 13.40 10.31 9.76
C GLY A 52 13.73 11.56 10.58
N LYS A 53 15.00 11.98 10.64
CA LYS A 53 15.38 13.23 11.31
C LYS A 53 14.73 14.44 10.62
N PHE A 54 14.83 14.52 9.29
CA PHE A 54 14.30 15.63 8.51
C PHE A 54 12.78 15.70 8.61
N SER A 55 12.10 14.56 8.44
CA SER A 55 10.63 14.49 8.52
C SER A 55 10.11 14.94 9.88
N ARG A 56 10.81 14.59 10.97
CA ARG A 56 10.47 15.10 12.30
C ARG A 56 10.69 16.60 12.46
N GLN A 57 11.69 17.16 11.79
CA GLN A 57 11.97 18.60 11.82
C GLN A 57 10.91 19.40 11.05
N GLU A 58 10.54 18.93 9.85
CA GLU A 58 9.61 19.64 8.98
C GLU A 58 8.14 19.41 9.34
N SER A 59 7.80 18.24 9.92
CA SER A 59 6.40 17.81 9.98
C SER A 59 5.97 17.15 11.30
N GLY A 60 6.84 17.11 12.30
CA GLY A 60 6.53 16.68 13.67
C GLY A 60 7.01 15.27 14.03
N GLU A 61 7.09 14.98 15.33
CA GLU A 61 7.81 13.81 15.88
C GLU A 61 7.35 12.44 15.37
N ASP A 62 6.07 12.30 15.01
CA ASP A 62 5.48 11.03 14.57
C ASP A 62 5.64 10.78 13.06
N SER A 63 6.21 11.73 12.31
CA SER A 63 6.34 11.62 10.85
C SER A 63 7.53 10.74 10.45
N GLY A 64 7.24 9.65 9.72
CA GLY A 64 8.25 8.72 9.19
C GLY A 64 8.88 9.16 7.87
N PHE A 65 8.18 9.99 7.09
CA PHE A 65 8.71 10.67 5.91
C PHE A 65 7.95 11.99 5.67
N TYR A 66 8.56 12.94 4.97
CA TYR A 66 7.94 14.22 4.61
C TYR A 66 7.43 14.15 3.16
N TYR A 67 6.16 14.48 2.90
CA TYR A 67 5.56 14.24 1.59
C TYR A 67 6.29 14.88 0.38
N PRO A 68 6.83 16.11 0.47
CA PRO A 68 7.71 16.68 -0.56
C PRO A 68 9.02 15.93 -0.84
N MET A 69 9.34 14.86 -0.09
CA MET A 69 10.38 13.91 -0.47
C MET A 69 9.98 13.04 -1.66
N ILE A 70 8.68 12.86 -1.93
CA ILE A 70 8.21 12.05 -3.06
C ILE A 70 8.52 12.75 -4.39
N THR A 71 8.35 14.07 -4.45
CA THR A 71 8.69 14.89 -5.62
C THR A 71 9.02 16.32 -5.19
N ALA A 72 9.97 16.96 -5.88
CA ALA A 72 10.36 18.34 -5.61
C ALA A 72 9.24 19.38 -5.82
N ARG A 73 8.16 19.00 -6.52
CA ARG A 73 6.99 19.87 -6.77
C ARG A 73 5.70 19.05 -6.60
N PRO A 74 5.29 18.79 -5.35
CA PRO A 74 4.12 17.95 -5.08
C PRO A 74 2.84 18.64 -5.53
N TYR A 75 1.95 17.88 -6.14
CA TYR A 75 0.55 18.25 -6.35
C TYR A 75 -0.29 17.89 -5.12
N GLY A 76 0.07 16.81 -4.44
CA GLY A 76 -0.67 16.29 -3.29
C GLY A 76 -0.18 16.79 -1.94
N ASP A 77 -0.88 16.32 -0.93
CA ASP A 77 -0.53 16.50 0.45
C ASP A 77 -0.58 15.16 1.21
N ALA A 78 -0.04 15.19 2.43
CA ALA A 78 -0.23 14.13 3.38
C ALA A 78 -0.36 14.75 4.77
N VAL A 79 -1.18 14.14 5.61
CA VAL A 79 -1.27 14.43 7.03
C VAL A 79 0.03 13.94 7.68
N PRO A 80 0.90 14.83 8.20
CA PRO A 80 2.23 14.44 8.63
C PRO A 80 2.30 13.33 9.68
N SER A 81 1.37 13.34 10.62
CA SER A 81 1.34 12.39 11.75
C SER A 81 0.99 10.96 11.32
N THR A 82 0.46 10.77 10.12
CA THR A 82 0.09 9.44 9.57
C THR A 82 1.15 8.90 8.60
N CYS A 83 2.11 9.74 8.18
CA CYS A 83 3.18 9.35 7.27
C CYS A 83 4.11 8.32 7.92
N ARG A 84 4.21 7.14 7.34
CA ARG A 84 5.13 6.05 7.72
C ARG A 84 5.93 5.62 6.50
N LEU A 85 7.22 5.38 6.71
CA LEU A 85 8.13 4.78 5.74
C LEU A 85 8.81 3.59 6.41
N GLU A 86 8.65 2.42 5.83
CA GLU A 86 9.38 1.22 6.19
C GLU A 86 10.21 0.76 5.00
N ILE A 87 11.51 0.58 5.20
CA ILE A 87 12.37 -0.11 4.25
C ILE A 87 12.96 -1.33 4.92
N ARG A 88 12.64 -2.52 4.39
CA ARG A 88 13.07 -3.79 4.96
C ARG A 88 13.59 -4.74 3.90
N ARG A 89 14.47 -5.65 4.33
CA ARG A 89 14.97 -6.72 3.48
C ARG A 89 13.97 -7.87 3.47
N HIS A 90 13.52 -8.26 2.28
CA HIS A 90 12.72 -9.45 2.07
C HIS A 90 13.61 -10.71 2.12
N PRO A 91 13.10 -11.86 2.60
CA PRO A 91 13.84 -13.13 2.60
C PRO A 91 14.37 -13.56 1.21
N THR A 92 13.73 -13.13 0.12
CA THR A 92 14.22 -13.34 -1.27
C THR A 92 15.52 -12.57 -1.58
N GLY A 93 16.00 -11.71 -0.68
CA GLY A 93 17.21 -10.92 -0.81
C GLY A 93 17.02 -9.54 -1.41
N LEU A 94 15.82 -9.22 -1.91
CA LEU A 94 15.44 -7.86 -2.30
C LEU A 94 15.05 -7.02 -1.09
N TYR A 95 14.88 -5.73 -1.32
CA TYR A 95 14.37 -4.77 -0.35
C TYR A 95 13.05 -4.20 -0.85
N LEU A 96 12.16 -3.97 0.11
CA LEU A 96 10.86 -3.36 -0.09
C LEU A 96 10.85 -2.01 0.62
N ALA A 97 10.31 -1.00 -0.03
CA ALA A 97 9.99 0.27 0.59
C ALA A 97 8.47 0.45 0.57
N LEU A 98 7.86 0.55 1.76
CA LEU A 98 6.45 0.76 1.96
C LEU A 98 6.21 2.15 2.56
N PHE A 99 5.44 2.95 1.85
CA PHE A 99 4.93 4.23 2.29
C PHE A 99 3.47 4.05 2.71
N SER A 100 3.06 4.67 3.82
CA SER A 100 1.67 4.71 4.25
C SER A 100 1.36 6.10 4.78
N TYR A 101 0.23 6.67 4.37
CA TYR A 101 -0.18 8.00 4.79
C TYR A 101 -1.67 8.22 4.55
N ASP A 102 -2.21 9.19 5.28
CA ASP A 102 -3.52 9.77 5.03
C ASP A 102 -3.35 11.17 4.42
N SER A 103 -4.32 11.66 3.65
CA SER A 103 -4.33 12.98 3.02
C SER A 103 -5.74 13.59 2.99
N GLU A 104 -5.81 14.92 2.92
CA GLU A 104 -7.09 15.62 2.71
C GLU A 104 -7.46 15.67 1.23
N THR A 105 -6.47 15.54 0.34
CA THR A 105 -6.68 15.47 -1.11
C THR A 105 -6.72 14.02 -1.64
N PRO A 106 -7.44 13.77 -2.76
CA PRO A 106 -7.42 12.49 -3.49
C PRO A 106 -6.01 12.01 -3.83
N PHE A 107 -5.85 10.72 -4.13
CA PHE A 107 -4.53 10.14 -4.38
C PHE A 107 -3.84 10.75 -5.60
N GLN A 108 -2.77 11.53 -5.37
CA GLN A 108 -2.01 12.20 -6.43
C GLN A 108 -0.96 11.28 -7.04
N HIS A 109 -1.41 10.43 -7.96
CA HIS A 109 -0.55 9.46 -8.65
C HIS A 109 0.56 10.12 -9.49
N GLU A 110 0.42 11.40 -9.88
CA GLU A 110 1.42 12.17 -10.62
C GLU A 110 2.71 12.38 -9.83
N ASP A 111 2.60 12.55 -8.50
CA ASP A 111 3.76 12.69 -7.60
C ASP A 111 4.58 11.40 -7.59
N TRP A 112 3.89 10.26 -7.42
CA TRP A 112 4.49 8.93 -7.44
C TRP A 112 5.02 8.52 -8.82
N LEU A 113 4.35 8.95 -9.90
CA LEU A 113 4.82 8.74 -11.27
C LEU A 113 6.10 9.54 -11.56
N THR A 114 6.28 10.69 -10.90
CA THR A 114 7.53 11.45 -10.98
C THR A 114 8.65 10.68 -10.31
N LEU A 115 8.45 10.25 -9.06
CA LEU A 115 9.40 9.43 -8.33
C LEU A 115 9.78 8.16 -9.11
N HIS A 116 8.78 7.47 -9.69
CA HIS A 116 8.96 6.29 -10.55
C HIS A 116 10.01 6.51 -11.62
N ARG A 117 9.88 7.61 -12.37
CA ARG A 117 10.74 7.92 -13.50
C ARG A 117 12.17 8.20 -13.06
N GLU A 118 12.34 8.80 -11.89
CA GLU A 118 13.63 9.22 -11.36
C GLU A 118 14.39 8.07 -10.67
N ILE A 119 13.68 7.12 -10.05
CA ILE A 119 14.29 5.91 -9.46
C ILE A 119 14.61 4.80 -10.48
N LYS A 120 14.75 5.15 -11.76
CA LYS A 120 14.98 4.21 -12.88
C LYS A 120 13.82 3.25 -13.14
N MET A 121 12.59 3.69 -12.91
CA MET A 121 11.36 2.95 -13.23
C MET A 121 11.25 1.59 -12.53
N LEU A 122 11.69 1.52 -11.27
CA LEU A 122 11.41 0.34 -10.43
C LEU A 122 9.90 0.11 -10.37
N PRO A 123 9.44 -1.16 -10.42
CA PRO A 123 8.01 -1.43 -10.27
C PRO A 123 7.51 -0.86 -8.95
N MET A 124 6.35 -0.19 -9.03
CA MET A 124 5.63 0.27 -7.86
C MET A 124 4.15 -0.03 -8.02
N MET A 125 3.48 -0.25 -6.90
CA MET A 125 2.03 -0.29 -6.84
C MET A 125 1.55 0.59 -5.70
N ALA A 126 0.35 1.13 -5.85
CA ALA A 126 -0.33 1.86 -4.81
C ALA A 126 -1.71 1.24 -4.56
N LEU A 127 -2.08 1.14 -3.29
CA LEU A 127 -3.44 0.88 -2.82
C LEU A 127 -3.95 2.17 -2.19
N TYR A 128 -5.15 2.61 -2.55
CA TYR A 128 -5.69 3.88 -2.08
C TYR A 128 -7.20 3.81 -1.94
N ALA A 129 -7.75 4.60 -1.02
CA ALA A 129 -9.18 4.69 -0.79
C ALA A 129 -9.55 6.00 -0.09
N ASN A 130 -10.71 6.53 -0.47
CA ASN A 130 -11.39 7.66 0.14
C ASN A 130 -12.38 7.18 1.20
N ASP A 131 -12.65 7.96 2.24
CA ASP A 131 -13.61 7.61 3.29
C ASP A 131 -15.07 7.47 2.81
N ASP A 132 -15.42 8.12 1.69
CA ASP A 132 -16.64 7.86 0.94
C ASP A 132 -16.38 6.81 -0.16
N PHE A 133 -17.03 5.66 -0.01
CA PHE A 133 -16.95 4.56 -0.97
C PHE A 133 -17.25 4.99 -2.41
N GLY A 134 -18.14 5.97 -2.63
CA GLY A 134 -18.54 6.41 -3.97
C GLY A 134 -17.48 7.22 -4.74
N LEU A 135 -16.40 7.67 -4.09
CA LEU A 135 -15.46 8.62 -4.68
C LEU A 135 -14.26 7.95 -5.35
N GLU A 136 -13.27 7.53 -4.56
CA GLU A 136 -11.99 7.06 -5.10
C GLU A 136 -11.47 5.89 -4.27
N LYS A 137 -11.18 4.76 -4.91
CA LYS A 137 -10.65 3.54 -4.28
C LYS A 137 -10.12 2.58 -5.33
N GLY A 138 -9.05 1.86 -5.03
CA GLY A 138 -8.52 0.83 -5.94
C GLY A 138 -7.02 0.75 -5.89
N MET A 139 -6.43 0.33 -7.02
CA MET A 139 -5.00 0.13 -7.16
C MET A 139 -4.44 0.87 -8.37
N LYS A 140 -3.22 1.40 -8.24
CA LYS A 140 -2.42 1.92 -9.35
C LYS A 140 -1.18 1.06 -9.53
N LEU A 141 -0.81 0.83 -10.77
CA LEU A 141 0.40 0.13 -11.17
C LEU A 141 1.34 1.07 -11.93
N PHE A 142 2.59 1.21 -11.48
CA PHE A 142 3.59 2.10 -12.07
C PHE A 142 4.68 1.29 -12.78
N VAL A 143 4.71 1.35 -14.12
CA VAL A 143 5.57 0.49 -14.96
C VAL A 143 6.04 1.24 -16.20
N GLY A 144 7.32 1.13 -16.53
CA GLY A 144 7.88 1.72 -17.76
C GLY A 144 7.64 3.23 -17.89
N GLY A 145 7.64 3.97 -16.77
CA GLY A 145 7.38 5.41 -16.75
C GLY A 145 5.92 5.82 -16.98
N ARG A 146 4.99 4.87 -16.87
CA ARG A 146 3.53 5.06 -17.00
C ARG A 146 2.80 4.58 -15.73
N VAL A 147 1.57 5.02 -15.60
CA VAL A 147 0.61 4.56 -14.58
C VAL A 147 -0.53 3.81 -15.28
N GLY A 148 -0.98 2.72 -14.69
CA GLY A 148 -2.16 1.97 -15.07
C GLY A 148 -3.10 1.81 -13.87
N ASP A 149 -4.38 1.63 -14.17
CA ASP A 149 -5.41 1.39 -13.16
C ASP A 149 -5.68 -0.09 -13.03
N ASP A 150 -5.87 -0.54 -11.79
CA ASP A 150 -6.45 -1.84 -11.47
C ASP A 150 -7.63 -1.61 -10.52
N TRP A 151 -8.82 -1.87 -11.07
CA TRP A 151 -10.10 -1.66 -10.40
C TRP A 151 -10.76 -2.99 -10.01
N ASP A 152 -10.10 -4.13 -10.23
CA ASP A 152 -10.73 -5.44 -10.05
C ASP A 152 -11.06 -5.71 -8.57
N ARG A 153 -10.35 -5.05 -7.65
CA ARG A 153 -10.49 -5.21 -6.19
C ARG A 153 -10.86 -3.90 -5.47
N MET A 154 -11.65 -3.04 -6.11
CA MET A 154 -12.03 -1.72 -5.55
C MET A 154 -12.74 -1.82 -4.19
N GLY A 155 -13.65 -2.79 -4.05
CA GLY A 155 -14.43 -2.95 -2.82
C GLY A 155 -13.56 -3.42 -1.66
N GLU A 156 -12.70 -4.38 -1.95
CA GLU A 156 -11.73 -4.97 -1.03
C GLU A 156 -10.67 -3.94 -0.62
N ALA A 157 -10.16 -3.15 -1.57
CA ALA A 157 -9.21 -2.07 -1.30
C ALA A 157 -9.77 -1.04 -0.31
N PHE A 158 -11.03 -0.64 -0.51
CA PHE A 158 -11.70 0.26 0.43
C PHE A 158 -11.94 -0.40 1.78
N LEU A 159 -12.40 -1.66 1.80
CA LEU A 159 -12.65 -2.37 3.04
C LEU A 159 -11.35 -2.56 3.83
N TYR A 160 -10.24 -2.81 3.15
CA TYR A 160 -8.92 -2.95 3.74
C TYR A 160 -8.36 -1.63 4.27
N LEU A 161 -8.44 -0.55 3.49
CA LEU A 161 -7.84 0.72 3.90
C LEU A 161 -8.73 1.55 4.83
N ILE A 162 -10.02 1.69 4.53
CA ILE A 162 -10.92 2.63 5.21
C ILE A 162 -11.71 1.94 6.30
N ALA A 163 -12.39 0.84 5.95
CA ALA A 163 -13.14 0.10 6.95
C ALA A 163 -12.21 -0.72 7.86
N ASN A 164 -11.01 -1.05 7.36
CA ASN A 164 -9.98 -1.93 7.93
C ASN A 164 -10.54 -2.97 8.91
N TYR A 165 -11.63 -3.66 8.51
CA TYR A 165 -12.44 -4.67 9.24
C TYR A 165 -12.40 -4.64 10.79
N GLU A 166 -12.22 -3.44 11.32
CA GLU A 166 -12.17 -3.03 12.71
C GLU A 166 -11.21 -3.81 13.61
N GLU A 167 -9.94 -3.91 13.20
CA GLU A 167 -8.87 -4.48 14.03
C GLU A 167 -8.93 -3.96 15.50
N GLY A 168 -9.34 -4.83 16.43
CA GLY A 168 -9.47 -4.51 17.86
C GLY A 168 -10.87 -4.08 18.35
N TYR A 169 -11.89 -4.03 17.49
CA TYR A 169 -13.30 -3.86 17.87
C TYR A 169 -14.06 -5.19 17.87
N PRO A 170 -15.15 -5.32 18.65
CA PRO A 170 -16.03 -6.48 18.59
C PRO A 170 -16.71 -6.62 17.21
N PRO A 171 -16.85 -7.84 16.66
CA PRO A 171 -17.49 -8.06 15.35
C PRO A 171 -18.89 -7.48 15.22
N GLU A 172 -19.66 -7.41 16.31
CA GLU A 172 -21.03 -6.87 16.33
C GLU A 172 -21.06 -5.36 16.04
N GLU A 173 -20.01 -4.63 16.44
CA GLU A 173 -19.86 -3.20 16.11
C GLU A 173 -19.58 -3.00 14.61
N ALA A 174 -18.82 -3.93 14.01
CA ALA A 174 -18.52 -3.93 12.58
C ALA A 174 -19.80 -4.06 11.75
N VAL A 175 -20.76 -4.90 12.15
CA VAL A 175 -22.06 -5.08 11.47
C VAL A 175 -22.80 -3.75 11.28
N SER A 176 -22.84 -2.89 12.31
CA SER A 176 -23.50 -1.58 12.20
C SER A 176 -22.90 -0.71 11.11
N ARG A 177 -21.57 -0.75 10.95
CA ARG A 177 -20.84 0.01 9.93
C ARG A 177 -20.99 -0.63 8.55
N LEU A 178 -20.96 -1.96 8.48
CA LEU A 178 -21.24 -2.70 7.24
C LEU A 178 -22.66 -2.44 6.72
N ARG A 179 -23.67 -2.32 7.60
CA ARG A 179 -25.03 -1.91 7.20
C ARG A 179 -25.06 -0.49 6.61
N LYS A 180 -24.21 0.43 7.08
CA LYS A 180 -24.04 1.76 6.46
C LYS A 180 -23.37 1.66 5.11
N LEU A 181 -22.32 0.83 5.00
CA LEU A 181 -21.64 0.57 3.74
C LEU A 181 -22.61 -0.03 2.71
N ARG A 182 -23.43 -1.03 3.09
CA ARG A 182 -24.47 -1.63 2.23
C ARG A 182 -25.38 -0.57 1.61
N LYS A 183 -25.88 0.38 2.40
CA LYS A 183 -26.70 1.49 1.88
C LYS A 183 -25.97 2.36 0.88
N THR A 184 -24.66 2.55 1.06
CA THR A 184 -23.82 3.24 0.07
C THR A 184 -23.63 2.39 -1.19
N LEU A 185 -23.35 1.09 -1.06
CA LEU A 185 -23.23 0.18 -2.21
C LEU A 185 -24.50 0.19 -3.07
N GLU A 186 -25.67 0.11 -2.44
CA GLU A 186 -26.98 0.21 -3.11
C GLU A 186 -27.18 1.56 -3.81
N ARG A 187 -26.72 2.66 -3.19
CA ARG A 187 -26.82 4.01 -3.77
C ARG A 187 -25.93 4.18 -4.98
N GLU A 188 -24.74 3.59 -4.95
CA GLU A 188 -23.74 3.67 -6.03
C GLU A 188 -23.94 2.58 -7.12
N ASP A 189 -25.02 1.78 -7.04
CA ASP A 189 -25.31 0.66 -7.96
C ASP A 189 -24.11 -0.32 -8.07
N PHE A 190 -23.48 -0.63 -6.93
CA PHE A 190 -22.31 -1.49 -6.88
C PHE A 190 -22.72 -2.98 -6.87
N ASP A 191 -22.15 -3.76 -7.79
CA ASP A 191 -22.57 -5.14 -8.06
C ASP A 191 -22.27 -6.16 -6.95
N MET A 192 -21.36 -5.84 -6.02
CA MET A 192 -20.97 -6.79 -4.96
C MET A 192 -21.71 -6.54 -3.65
N THR A 193 -22.07 -7.63 -2.98
CA THR A 193 -22.62 -7.59 -1.62
C THR A 193 -21.52 -7.44 -0.57
N ILE A 194 -21.86 -7.00 0.64
CA ILE A 194 -20.93 -6.96 1.78
C ILE A 194 -20.26 -8.32 2.01
N GLY A 195 -21.06 -9.39 2.07
CA GLY A 195 -20.53 -10.75 2.23
C GLY A 195 -19.61 -11.18 1.07
N GLY A 196 -19.89 -10.72 -0.15
CA GLY A 196 -19.02 -10.93 -1.31
C GLY A 196 -17.68 -10.23 -1.17
N ILE A 197 -17.66 -8.97 -0.73
CA ILE A 197 -16.42 -8.19 -0.51
C ILE A 197 -15.59 -8.81 0.63
N LEU A 198 -16.21 -9.17 1.75
CA LEU A 198 -15.50 -9.81 2.88
C LEU A 198 -14.84 -11.11 2.45
N ARG A 199 -15.56 -11.95 1.69
CA ARG A 199 -15.01 -13.20 1.15
C ARG A 199 -13.89 -12.94 0.14
N GLY A 200 -14.07 -11.99 -0.78
CA GLY A 200 -13.05 -11.59 -1.74
C GLY A 200 -11.75 -11.11 -1.07
N CYS A 201 -11.85 -10.40 0.07
CA CYS A 201 -10.69 -10.06 0.89
C CYS A 201 -9.98 -11.30 1.44
N MET A 202 -10.72 -12.25 2.02
CA MET A 202 -10.13 -13.49 2.57
C MET A 202 -9.44 -14.30 1.47
N GLU A 203 -10.14 -14.57 0.36
CA GLU A 203 -9.60 -15.30 -0.79
C GLU A 203 -8.35 -14.61 -1.37
N ASN A 204 -8.32 -13.27 -1.39
CA ASN A 204 -7.13 -12.52 -1.81
C ASN A 204 -5.94 -12.72 -0.88
N LEU A 205 -6.16 -12.59 0.43
CA LEU A 205 -5.12 -12.74 1.43
C LEU A 205 -4.54 -14.16 1.41
N GLU A 206 -5.39 -15.18 1.35
CA GLU A 206 -4.97 -16.59 1.23
C GLU A 206 -4.14 -16.81 -0.04
N SER A 207 -4.60 -16.29 -1.19
CA SER A 207 -3.86 -16.41 -2.45
C SER A 207 -2.51 -15.71 -2.40
N LEU A 208 -2.43 -14.51 -1.80
CA LEU A 208 -1.17 -13.78 -1.69
C LEU A 208 -0.21 -14.44 -0.71
N GLU A 209 -0.72 -15.01 0.39
CA GLU A 209 0.08 -15.79 1.33
C GLU A 209 0.67 -17.02 0.64
N GLU A 210 -0.15 -17.79 -0.09
CA GLU A 210 0.31 -18.95 -0.84
C GLU A 210 1.41 -18.55 -1.83
N ASP A 211 1.18 -17.50 -2.63
CA ASP A 211 2.11 -16.98 -3.64
C ASP A 211 3.48 -16.58 -3.06
N VAL A 212 3.54 -16.14 -1.78
CA VAL A 212 4.77 -15.59 -1.18
C VAL A 212 5.32 -16.37 0.03
N SER A 213 4.68 -17.49 0.39
CA SER A 213 5.01 -18.30 1.57
C SER A 213 6.41 -18.94 1.53
N ASP A 214 6.85 -19.40 0.35
CA ASP A 214 8.16 -20.04 0.18
C ASP A 214 9.19 -19.07 -0.46
N ALA A 215 9.86 -18.31 0.41
CA ALA A 215 10.87 -17.37 -0.03
C ALA A 215 12.10 -18.01 -0.71
N GLU A 216 12.43 -19.27 -0.40
CA GLU A 216 13.56 -19.96 -1.02
C GLU A 216 13.21 -20.36 -2.45
N ALA A 217 12.01 -20.89 -2.68
CA ALA A 217 11.49 -21.17 -4.01
C ALA A 217 11.39 -19.90 -4.85
N LEU A 218 10.83 -18.83 -4.29
CA LEU A 218 10.77 -17.53 -4.97
C LEU A 218 12.16 -17.02 -5.36
N ALA A 219 13.14 -17.09 -4.47
CA ALA A 219 14.50 -16.67 -4.78
C ALA A 219 15.13 -17.53 -5.90
N ALA A 220 14.84 -18.83 -5.92
CA ALA A 220 15.28 -19.74 -6.97
C ALA A 220 14.62 -19.41 -8.32
N ASP A 221 13.30 -19.16 -8.34
CA ASP A 221 12.55 -18.75 -9.54
C ASP A 221 13.08 -17.43 -10.10
N MET A 222 13.31 -16.44 -9.24
CA MET A 222 13.92 -15.17 -9.64
C MET A 222 15.30 -15.37 -10.26
N GLN A 223 16.11 -16.29 -9.71
CA GLN A 223 17.42 -16.62 -10.25
C GLN A 223 17.29 -17.34 -11.60
N GLN A 224 16.35 -18.26 -11.73
CA GLN A 224 16.08 -18.99 -12.96
C GLN A 224 15.61 -18.06 -14.08
N PHE A 225 14.59 -17.23 -13.84
CA PHE A 225 14.08 -16.27 -14.82
C PHE A 225 15.16 -15.30 -15.30
N ARG A 226 16.08 -14.86 -14.42
CA ARG A 226 17.24 -14.05 -14.83
C ARG A 226 18.20 -14.81 -15.76
N GLN A 227 18.44 -16.10 -15.51
CA GLN A 227 19.33 -16.92 -16.36
C GLN A 227 18.69 -17.18 -17.73
N GLU A 228 17.39 -17.45 -17.75
CA GLU A 228 16.60 -17.70 -18.95
C GLU A 228 16.27 -16.42 -19.73
N LYS A 229 16.49 -15.24 -19.10
CA LYS A 229 16.10 -13.91 -19.60
C LYS A 229 14.59 -13.77 -19.79
N ASP A 230 13.82 -14.50 -18.99
CA ASP A 230 12.37 -14.35 -18.89
C ASP A 230 12.03 -13.17 -17.97
N TYR A 231 12.16 -11.96 -18.53
CA TYR A 231 11.91 -10.74 -17.78
C TYR A 231 10.42 -10.49 -17.51
N GLU A 232 9.53 -11.13 -18.27
CA GLU A 232 8.08 -11.02 -18.08
C GLU A 232 7.68 -11.75 -16.81
N SER A 233 8.06 -13.03 -16.67
CA SER A 233 7.79 -13.80 -15.45
C SER A 233 8.46 -13.20 -14.22
N LEU A 234 9.71 -12.73 -14.35
CA LEU A 234 10.40 -12.03 -13.27
C LEU A 234 9.65 -10.76 -12.82
N PHE A 235 9.11 -10.01 -13.78
CA PHE A 235 8.36 -8.79 -13.50
C PHE A 235 7.03 -9.09 -12.80
N HIS A 236 6.28 -10.11 -13.24
CA HIS A 236 5.05 -10.53 -12.55
C HIS A 236 5.33 -10.98 -11.12
N LEU A 237 6.43 -11.69 -10.90
CA LEU A 237 6.85 -12.09 -9.55
C LEU A 237 7.15 -10.89 -8.65
N TYR A 238 7.76 -9.84 -9.21
CA TYR A 238 7.99 -8.59 -8.46
C TYR A 238 6.69 -7.89 -8.09
N LEU A 239 5.72 -7.84 -9.00
CA LEU A 239 4.41 -7.27 -8.69
C LEU A 239 3.68 -8.05 -7.60
N ARG A 240 3.77 -9.38 -7.60
CA ARG A 240 3.19 -10.21 -6.54
C ARG A 240 3.80 -9.93 -5.16
N LEU A 241 5.13 -9.81 -5.09
CA LEU A 241 5.79 -9.42 -3.84
C LEU A 241 5.33 -8.02 -3.39
N ILE A 242 5.21 -7.05 -4.30
CA ILE A 242 4.73 -5.70 -3.95
C ILE A 242 3.28 -5.73 -3.47
N GLU A 243 2.41 -6.49 -4.14
CA GLU A 243 0.99 -6.64 -3.77
C GLU A 243 0.86 -7.24 -2.37
N ALA A 244 1.56 -8.34 -2.08
CA ALA A 244 1.54 -8.97 -0.75
C ALA A 244 1.93 -7.98 0.38
N GLU A 245 2.87 -7.08 0.11
CA GLU A 245 3.30 -6.05 1.07
C GLU A 245 2.28 -4.92 1.23
N LEU A 246 1.58 -4.53 0.16
CA LEU A 246 0.48 -3.56 0.24
C LEU A 246 -0.68 -4.09 1.07
N TRP A 247 -0.92 -5.39 1.02
CA TRP A 247 -1.94 -6.10 1.81
C TRP A 247 -1.47 -6.54 3.20
N ASP A 248 -0.24 -6.18 3.60
CA ASP A 248 0.34 -6.50 4.92
C ASP A 248 0.26 -7.99 5.26
N ILE A 249 0.72 -8.83 4.32
CA ILE A 249 0.69 -10.29 4.47
C ILE A 249 1.46 -10.80 5.70
N GLN A 250 2.33 -9.98 6.29
CA GLN A 250 3.03 -10.34 7.53
C GLN A 250 2.10 -10.60 8.71
N HIS A 251 0.90 -10.03 8.67
CA HIS A 251 -0.12 -10.20 9.70
C HIS A 251 -1.35 -10.95 9.15
N VAL A 252 -1.19 -11.76 8.10
CA VAL A 252 -2.27 -12.45 7.41
C VAL A 252 -3.18 -13.26 8.34
N ASP A 253 -2.63 -14.04 9.27
CA ASP A 253 -3.41 -14.81 10.26
C ASP A 253 -4.38 -13.92 11.06
N ARG A 254 -3.90 -12.74 11.46
CA ARG A 254 -4.70 -11.77 12.22
C ARG A 254 -5.79 -11.17 11.33
N HIS A 255 -5.42 -10.81 10.11
CA HIS A 255 -6.32 -10.20 9.13
C HIS A 255 -7.45 -11.16 8.74
N LEU A 256 -7.12 -12.43 8.48
CA LEU A 256 -8.08 -13.50 8.19
C LEU A 256 -9.01 -13.73 9.38
N ALA A 257 -8.48 -13.91 10.60
CA ALA A 257 -9.31 -14.16 11.78
C ALA A 257 -10.33 -13.02 12.04
N CYS A 258 -9.95 -11.76 11.81
CA CYS A 258 -10.87 -10.64 11.97
C CYS A 258 -11.90 -10.56 10.83
N LEU A 259 -11.52 -10.89 9.58
CA LEU A 259 -12.45 -10.96 8.46
C LEU A 259 -13.47 -12.09 8.64
N GLU A 260 -13.04 -13.27 9.08
CA GLU A 260 -13.90 -14.42 9.40
C GLU A 260 -14.92 -14.05 10.49
N ALA A 261 -14.45 -13.50 11.62
CA ALA A 261 -15.34 -13.11 12.72
C ALA A 261 -16.36 -12.04 12.29
N THR A 262 -15.93 -11.08 11.46
CA THR A 262 -16.81 -10.05 10.91
C THR A 262 -17.81 -10.63 9.92
N TYR A 263 -17.40 -11.59 9.10
CA TYR A 263 -18.25 -12.29 8.15
C TYR A 263 -19.33 -13.11 8.86
N ASP A 264 -18.96 -13.87 9.89
CA ASP A 264 -19.91 -14.66 10.68
C ASP A 264 -20.94 -13.76 11.36
N ALA A 265 -20.48 -12.68 12.02
CA ALA A 265 -21.38 -11.71 12.64
C ALA A 265 -22.33 -11.03 11.63
N TRP A 266 -21.85 -10.76 10.41
CA TRP A 266 -22.68 -10.25 9.33
C TRP A 266 -23.75 -11.26 8.91
N VAL A 267 -23.37 -12.52 8.69
CA VAL A 267 -24.30 -13.58 8.29
C VAL A 267 -25.37 -13.83 9.35
N ASP A 268 -24.99 -13.89 10.63
CA ASP A 268 -25.93 -14.07 11.73
C ASP A 268 -26.94 -12.91 11.79
N ALA A 269 -26.46 -11.67 11.65
CA ALA A 269 -27.31 -10.48 11.67
C ALA A 269 -28.27 -10.39 10.47
N GLU A 270 -27.86 -10.84 9.28
CA GLU A 270 -28.74 -10.90 8.11
C GLU A 270 -29.81 -11.98 8.26
N GLY A 271 -29.49 -13.10 8.94
CA GLY A 271 -30.46 -14.15 9.24
C GLY A 271 -31.55 -13.73 10.24
N GLU A 272 -31.20 -12.87 11.21
CA GLU A 272 -32.17 -12.27 12.13
C GLU A 272 -33.08 -11.24 11.45
N ASP A 273 -32.56 -10.46 10.48
CA ASP A 273 -33.33 -9.46 9.74
C ASP A 273 -34.40 -10.10 8.80
N GLU A 274 -34.25 -11.36 8.37
CA GLU A 274 -35.25 -12.09 7.57
C GLU A 274 -36.44 -12.64 8.40
N ASP A 275 -36.29 -12.78 9.72
CA ASP A 275 -37.32 -13.34 10.62
C ASP A 275 -38.24 -12.25 11.23
N GLU A 276 -37.94 -10.96 11.01
CA GLU A 276 -38.71 -9.82 11.56
C GLU A 276 -39.67 -9.12 10.55
N ASP A 277 -39.73 -9.56 9.29
CA ASP A 277 -40.66 -9.09 8.24
C ASP A 277 -41.89 -10.01 8.03
#